data_AF-A0A2C9KRJ3-F1
#
_entry.id   AF-A0A2C9KRJ3-F1
#
_cell.length_a   1.000
_cell.length_b   1.000
_cell.length_c   1.000
_cell.angle_alpha   90.00
_cell.angle_beta   90.00
_cell.angle_gamma   90.00
#
_symmetry.space_group_name_H-M   'P 1'
#
loop_
_entity.id
_entity.type
_entity.pdbx_description
1 polymer ?
#
loop_
_entity_poly.entity_id
_entity_poly.type
_entity_poly.pdbx_seq_one_letter_code
_entity_poly.pdbx_strand_id
1 'polypeptide(L)'
;NIPDGRHWEIHFVIGDTADMYDFSITIYVPDFREADAGRYRCSYVDEYKDQKYSDPFTLTLKPKNDTKILNKESIDPTNDTFTVTCDIKRFSPDDYPATKILYSMSVDRKPVGEDAFTSMAKFEPLTKKKTT
;
A
#
# COMPACT_ATOMS: atom_id res chain seq x y z
N ASN A 1 22.44 -14.43 -3.48
CA ASN A 1 21.03 -14.54 -3.08
C ASN A 1 20.16 -13.50 -3.77
N ILE A 2 20.28 -13.36 -5.09
CA ILE A 2 19.29 -12.65 -5.90
C ILE A 2 18.31 -13.74 -6.36
N PRO A 3 16.98 -13.58 -6.23
CA PRO A 3 16.05 -14.59 -6.70
C PRO A 3 16.21 -14.85 -8.20
N ASP A 4 16.05 -16.11 -8.63
CA ASP A 4 16.28 -16.52 -10.03
C ASP A 4 15.44 -15.68 -11.02
N GLY A 5 16.09 -15.24 -12.11
CA GLY A 5 15.45 -14.43 -13.15
C GLY A 5 15.16 -12.97 -12.77
N ARG A 6 15.69 -12.47 -11.64
CA ARG A 6 15.61 -11.06 -11.26
C ARG A 6 16.83 -10.28 -11.76
N HIS A 7 16.58 -9.07 -12.23
CA HIS A 7 17.62 -8.11 -12.60
C HIS A 7 17.73 -7.08 -11.47
N TRP A 8 18.65 -7.30 -10.53
CA TRP A 8 19.02 -6.31 -9.53
C TRP A 8 20.27 -5.60 -10.03
N GLU A 9 20.22 -4.28 -10.11
CA GLU A 9 21.36 -3.47 -10.49
C GLU A 9 22.02 -2.95 -9.21
N ILE A 10 23.27 -3.34 -8.98
CA ILE A 10 24.01 -3.01 -7.76
C ILE A 10 25.18 -2.12 -8.15
N HIS A 11 25.20 -0.90 -7.62
CA HIS A 11 26.25 0.08 -7.83
C HIS A 11 27.10 0.19 -6.57
N PHE A 12 28.40 0.16 -6.74
CA PHE A 12 29.38 0.39 -5.68
C PHE A 12 30.03 1.73 -5.95
N VAL A 13 29.91 2.65 -5.01
CA VAL A 13 30.59 3.95 -5.06
C VAL A 13 31.75 3.90 -4.08
N ILE A 14 32.92 4.28 -4.58
CA ILE A 14 34.14 4.46 -3.81
C ILE A 14 34.55 5.91 -4.01
N GLY A 15 34.61 6.65 -2.92
CA GLY A 15 34.95 8.06 -2.89
C GLY A 15 36.32 8.34 -3.47
N ASP A 16 36.47 9.54 -4.01
CA ASP A 16 37.79 10.05 -4.39
C ASP A 16 38.64 10.30 -3.13
N THR A 17 39.95 10.17 -3.29
CA THR A 17 41.00 10.04 -2.26
C THR A 17 41.04 11.13 -1.18
N ALA A 18 40.24 12.19 -1.29
CA ALA A 18 40.17 13.28 -0.31
C ALA A 18 39.27 12.96 0.90
N ASP A 19 38.24 12.12 0.74
CA ASP A 19 37.29 11.77 1.81
C ASP A 19 37.19 10.24 1.98
N MET A 20 37.96 9.69 2.93
CA MET A 20 38.08 8.24 3.21
C MET A 20 36.78 7.56 3.73
N TYR A 21 35.62 8.22 3.67
CA TYR A 21 34.35 7.72 4.19
C TYR A 21 33.23 7.61 3.14
N ASP A 22 33.49 7.97 1.88
CA ASP A 22 32.47 7.93 0.84
C ASP A 22 32.40 6.55 0.17
N PHE A 23 31.98 5.54 0.94
CA PHE A 23 31.65 4.22 0.41
C PHE A 23 30.15 4.03 0.46
N SER A 24 29.54 3.72 -0.68
CA SER A 24 28.11 3.39 -0.71
C SER A 24 27.81 2.22 -1.62
N ILE A 25 26.79 1.45 -1.23
CA ILE A 25 26.19 0.39 -2.05
C ILE A 25 24.77 0.85 -2.34
N THR A 26 24.47 1.05 -3.62
CA THR A 26 23.12 1.40 -4.08
C THR A 26 22.54 0.22 -4.84
N ILE A 27 21.33 -0.20 -4.49
CA ILE A 27 20.63 -1.32 -5.14
C ILE A 27 19.38 -0.78 -5.83
N TYR A 28 19.31 -0.93 -7.15
CA TYR A 28 18.12 -0.65 -7.94
C TYR A 28 17.41 -1.96 -8.28
N VAL A 29 16.15 -2.08 -7.87
CA VAL A 29 15.30 -3.24 -8.12
C VAL A 29 14.12 -2.83 -9.01
N PRO A 30 14.27 -2.89 -10.35
CA PRO A 30 13.16 -2.64 -11.26
C PRO A 30 12.05 -3.70 -11.09
N ASP A 31 10.81 -3.28 -11.30
CA ASP A 31 9.61 -4.12 -11.18
C ASP A 31 9.55 -4.90 -9.87
N PHE A 32 9.47 -4.18 -8.74
CA PHE A 32 9.38 -4.75 -7.39
C PHE A 32 8.19 -5.73 -7.23
N ARG A 33 8.43 -6.91 -6.65
CA ARG A 33 7.46 -7.99 -6.45
C ARG A 33 7.48 -8.49 -5.00
N GLU A 34 6.54 -9.37 -4.68
CA GLU A 34 6.43 -10.02 -3.36
C GLU A 34 7.72 -10.69 -2.91
N ALA A 35 8.40 -11.37 -3.83
CA ALA A 35 9.66 -12.05 -3.54
C ALA A 35 10.81 -11.11 -3.13
N ASP A 36 10.72 -9.81 -3.41
CA ASP A 36 11.72 -8.82 -3.01
C ASP A 36 11.39 -8.17 -1.65
N ALA A 37 10.19 -8.41 -1.09
CA ALA A 37 9.84 -7.93 0.24
C ALA A 37 10.64 -8.69 1.31
N GLY A 38 11.04 -7.99 2.37
CA GLY A 38 11.89 -8.58 3.39
C GLY A 38 12.51 -7.56 4.33
N ARG A 39 13.34 -8.06 5.25
CA ARG A 39 14.08 -7.23 6.20
C ARG A 39 15.51 -7.06 5.71
N TYR A 40 15.91 -5.80 5.52
CA TYR A 40 17.20 -5.41 4.99
C TYR A 40 18.03 -4.75 6.08
N ARG A 41 19.35 -4.94 6.03
CA ARG A 41 20.32 -4.24 6.86
C ARG A 41 21.64 -4.11 6.12
N CYS A 42 22.39 -3.05 6.39
CA CYS A 42 23.76 -2.89 5.92
C CYS A 42 24.74 -3.36 7.00
N SER A 43 25.93 -3.78 6.58
CA SER A 43 27.03 -4.06 7.50
C SER A 43 28.37 -3.70 6.87
N TYR A 44 29.32 -3.28 7.70
CA TYR A 44 30.71 -3.11 7.32
C TYR A 44 31.61 -3.77 8.36
N VAL A 45 32.87 -4.01 7.98
CA VAL A 45 33.92 -4.52 8.87
C VAL A 45 35.02 -3.47 8.93
N ASP A 46 35.42 -3.07 10.13
CA ASP A 46 36.49 -2.08 10.32
C ASP A 46 37.89 -2.72 10.37
N GLU A 47 38.91 -1.88 10.58
CA GLU A 47 40.32 -2.28 10.67
C GLU A 47 40.61 -3.28 11.81
N TYR A 48 39.77 -3.31 12.85
CA TYR A 48 39.87 -4.23 13.99
C TYR A 48 39.14 -5.55 13.75
N LYS A 49 38.56 -5.74 12.55
CA LYS A 49 37.70 -6.87 12.18
C LYS A 49 36.38 -6.91 12.93
N ASP A 50 35.96 -5.78 13.50
CA ASP A 50 34.65 -5.67 14.13
C ASP A 50 33.58 -5.47 13.04
N GLN A 51 32.60 -6.36 13.02
CA GLN A 51 31.44 -6.19 12.15
C GLN A 51 30.41 -5.28 12.81
N LYS A 52 30.10 -4.16 12.16
CA LYS A 52 29.04 -3.23 12.57
C LYS A 52 27.82 -3.42 11.67
N TYR A 53 26.63 -3.19 12.22
CA TYR A 53 25.35 -3.32 11.53
C TYR A 53 24.58 -2.01 11.60
N SER A 54 23.85 -1.69 10.53
CA SER A 54 22.83 -0.66 10.59
C SER A 54 21.61 -1.16 11.36
N ASP A 55 20.76 -0.23 11.78
CA ASP A 55 19.39 -0.58 12.12
C ASP A 55 18.73 -1.26 10.91
N PRO A 56 18.01 -2.37 11.13
CA PRO A 56 17.34 -3.06 10.04
C PRO A 56 16.03 -2.35 9.69
N PHE A 57 15.69 -2.33 8.41
CA PHE A 57 14.41 -1.82 7.91
C PHE A 57 13.62 -2.92 7.20
N THR A 58 12.30 -2.85 7.27
CA THR A 58 11.41 -3.80 6.61
C THR A 58 10.86 -3.17 5.35
N LEU A 59 11.17 -3.78 4.21
CA LEU A 59 10.56 -3.46 2.94
C LEU A 59 9.30 -4.33 2.79
N THR A 60 8.13 -3.71 2.89
CA THR A 60 6.85 -4.38 2.69
C THR A 60 6.31 -4.05 1.30
N LEU A 61 5.57 -5.00 0.71
CA LEU A 61 4.67 -4.64 -0.38
C LEU A 61 3.60 -3.69 0.16
N LYS A 62 3.35 -2.61 -0.56
CA LYS A 62 2.01 -2.02 -0.48
C LYS A 62 1.04 -3.08 -1.01
N PRO A 63 0.02 -3.48 -0.25
CA PRO A 63 -0.96 -4.41 -0.77
C PRO A 63 -1.56 -3.81 -2.05
N LYS A 64 -1.61 -4.62 -3.12
CA LYS A 64 -2.34 -4.30 -4.36
C LYS A 64 -3.86 -4.19 -4.13
N ASN A 65 -4.30 -4.41 -2.89
CA ASN A 65 -5.69 -4.21 -2.49
C ASN A 65 -5.97 -2.72 -2.36
N ASP A 66 -6.27 -2.14 -3.51
CA ASP A 66 -7.06 -0.93 -3.67
C ASP A 66 -8.53 -1.19 -3.24
N THR A 67 -8.74 -2.08 -2.27
CA THR A 67 -10.06 -2.41 -1.73
C THR A 67 -10.59 -1.32 -0.81
N LYS A 68 -9.77 -0.29 -0.57
CA LYS A 68 -10.17 0.89 0.18
C LYS A 68 -11.14 1.72 -0.65
N ILE A 69 -12.37 1.77 -0.14
CA ILE A 69 -13.46 2.61 -0.64
C ILE A 69 -13.23 4.09 -0.27
N LEU A 70 -12.45 4.34 0.79
CA LEU A 70 -12.04 5.65 1.25
C LEU A 70 -10.70 6.07 0.64
N ASN A 71 -10.57 7.35 0.25
CA ASN A 71 -9.31 7.91 -0.23
C ASN A 71 -8.32 8.27 0.89
N LYS A 72 -8.81 8.44 2.12
CA LYS A 72 -8.02 8.83 3.31
C LYS A 72 -8.58 8.15 4.57
N GLU A 73 -7.70 7.89 5.53
CA GLU A 73 -8.06 7.28 6.84
C GLU A 73 -8.30 8.30 7.94
N SER A 74 -7.73 9.50 7.79
CA SER A 74 -7.87 10.63 8.71
C SER A 74 -8.03 11.92 7.92
N ILE A 75 -8.67 12.91 8.54
CA ILE A 75 -9.02 14.20 7.93
C ILE A 75 -8.59 15.28 8.92
N ASP A 76 -7.80 16.24 8.47
CA ASP A 76 -7.61 17.51 9.18
C ASP A 76 -8.89 18.35 9.06
N PRO A 77 -9.52 18.76 10.18
CA PRO A 77 -10.77 19.53 10.16
C PRO A 77 -10.71 20.84 9.38
N THR A 78 -9.51 21.38 9.15
CA THR A 78 -9.31 22.71 8.59
C THR A 78 -9.06 22.73 7.09
N ASN A 79 -8.52 21.67 6.50
CA ASN A 79 -8.03 21.72 5.12
C ASN A 79 -8.15 20.41 4.33
N ASP A 80 -8.73 19.35 4.89
CA ASP A 80 -8.89 18.09 4.16
C ASP A 80 -10.28 17.92 3.56
N THR A 81 -10.30 17.38 2.33
CA THR A 81 -11.49 16.76 1.75
C THR A 81 -11.27 15.25 1.69
N PHE A 82 -12.27 14.49 2.10
CA PHE A 82 -12.31 13.05 1.91
C PHE A 82 -13.39 12.68 0.89
N THR A 83 -13.23 11.50 0.29
CA THR A 83 -14.15 10.98 -0.71
C THR A 83 -14.37 9.49 -0.43
N VAL A 84 -15.64 9.09 -0.44
CA VAL A 84 -16.07 7.69 -0.33
C VAL A 84 -16.52 7.26 -1.72
N THR A 85 -15.89 6.23 -2.29
CA THR A 85 -16.26 5.68 -3.61
C THR A 85 -16.60 4.21 -3.50
N CYS A 86 -17.90 3.90 -3.39
CA CYS A 86 -18.39 2.52 -3.42
C CYS A 86 -18.36 1.99 -4.84
N ASP A 87 -17.25 1.34 -5.20
CA ASP A 87 -17.08 0.60 -6.45
C ASP A 87 -17.00 -0.90 -6.11
N ILE A 88 -17.88 -1.72 -6.70
CA ILE A 88 -17.88 -3.18 -6.51
C ILE A 88 -16.51 -3.79 -6.81
N LYS A 89 -15.75 -3.22 -7.76
CA LYS A 89 -14.43 -3.73 -8.11
C LYS A 89 -13.40 -3.57 -6.99
N ARG A 90 -13.67 -2.71 -6.01
CA ARG A 90 -12.86 -2.51 -4.80
C ARG A 90 -13.27 -3.43 -3.65
N PHE A 91 -14.24 -4.32 -3.81
CA PHE A 91 -14.47 -5.37 -2.81
C PHE A 91 -13.51 -6.54 -3.04
N SER A 92 -13.40 -7.45 -2.06
CA SER A 92 -12.66 -8.69 -2.29
C SER A 92 -13.28 -9.41 -3.50
N PRO A 93 -12.47 -9.98 -4.42
CA PRO A 93 -13.00 -10.80 -5.51
C PRO A 93 -13.91 -11.94 -5.02
N ASP A 94 -13.63 -12.46 -3.82
CA ASP A 94 -14.45 -13.51 -3.17
C ASP A 94 -15.85 -12.99 -2.74
N ASP A 95 -16.00 -11.67 -2.58
CA ASP A 95 -17.26 -11.00 -2.22
C ASP A 95 -18.06 -10.54 -3.46
N TYR A 96 -17.54 -10.77 -4.68
CA TYR A 96 -18.26 -10.36 -5.87
C TYR A 96 -19.57 -11.15 -6.00
N PRO A 97 -20.64 -10.49 -6.48
CA PRO A 97 -21.90 -11.18 -6.65
C PRO A 97 -21.72 -12.34 -7.64
N ALA A 98 -22.23 -13.52 -7.28
CA ALA A 98 -22.18 -14.71 -8.13
C ALA A 98 -22.84 -14.51 -9.51
N THR A 99 -23.67 -13.48 -9.64
CA THR A 99 -24.31 -13.07 -10.90
C THR A 99 -24.02 -11.59 -11.18
N LYS A 100 -24.23 -11.15 -12.43
CA LYS A 100 -24.11 -9.73 -12.81
C LYS A 100 -25.27 -8.84 -12.31
N ILE A 101 -26.15 -9.37 -11.46
CA ILE A 101 -27.33 -8.67 -10.97
C ILE A 101 -26.97 -7.98 -9.65
N LEU A 102 -27.10 -6.65 -9.64
CA LEU A 102 -26.95 -5.81 -8.46
C LEU A 102 -28.31 -5.26 -8.06
N TYR A 103 -28.79 -5.59 -6.87
CA TYR A 103 -30.08 -5.09 -6.37
C TYR A 103 -29.97 -3.70 -5.77
N SER A 104 -28.95 -3.49 -4.91
CA SER A 104 -28.69 -2.20 -4.30
C SER A 104 -27.24 -2.07 -3.83
N MET A 105 -26.77 -0.84 -3.69
CA MET A 105 -25.55 -0.47 -2.96
C MET A 105 -25.88 0.65 -1.97
N SER A 106 -25.28 0.64 -0.79
CA SER A 106 -25.41 1.73 0.17
C SER A 106 -24.05 2.22 0.66
N VAL A 107 -24.05 3.45 1.17
CA VAL A 107 -22.98 4.01 2.00
C VAL A 107 -23.61 4.24 3.36
N ASP A 108 -23.06 3.60 4.39
CA ASP A 108 -23.54 3.73 5.75
C ASP A 108 -22.46 4.36 6.64
N ARG A 109 -22.86 5.21 7.58
CA ARG A 109 -21.97 5.85 8.55
C ARG A 109 -22.48 5.62 9.96
N LYS A 110 -21.54 5.32 10.86
CA LYS A 110 -21.75 5.33 12.31
C LYS A 110 -21.13 6.60 12.88
N PRO A 111 -21.93 7.59 13.32
CA PRO A 111 -21.41 8.79 13.96
C PRO A 111 -20.67 8.48 15.27
N VAL A 112 -19.76 9.38 15.67
CA VAL A 112 -19.03 9.25 16.94
C VAL A 112 -20.03 9.36 18.09
N GLY A 113 -20.00 8.39 19.01
CA GLY A 113 -20.91 8.33 20.16
C GLY A 113 -22.24 7.63 19.90
N GLU A 114 -22.49 7.17 18.67
CA GLU A 114 -23.60 6.27 18.36
C GLU A 114 -23.13 4.81 18.34
N ASP A 115 -24.06 3.87 18.47
CA ASP A 115 -23.78 2.43 18.43
C ASP A 115 -24.10 1.79 17.08
N ALA A 116 -24.97 2.40 16.29
CA ALA A 116 -25.48 1.86 15.03
C ALA A 116 -24.97 2.62 13.80
N PHE A 117 -24.93 1.93 12.66
CA PHE A 117 -24.75 2.56 11.36
C PHE A 117 -26.09 3.14 10.88
N THR A 118 -26.00 4.28 10.19
CA THR A 118 -27.12 4.94 9.51
C THR A 118 -26.81 5.07 8.02
N SER A 119 -27.82 4.83 7.17
CA SER A 119 -27.65 4.94 5.72
C SER A 119 -27.49 6.40 5.30
N MET A 120 -26.35 6.73 4.69
CA MET A 120 -26.10 8.04 4.10
C MET A 120 -26.66 8.14 2.68
N ALA A 121 -26.49 7.07 1.90
CA ALA A 121 -26.91 7.03 0.50
C ALA A 121 -27.24 5.59 0.10
N LYS A 122 -28.21 5.42 -0.81
CA LYS A 122 -28.58 4.14 -1.39
C LYS A 122 -28.78 4.28 -2.90
N PHE A 123 -28.25 3.33 -3.65
CA PHE A 123 -28.40 3.19 -5.09
C PHE A 123 -29.13 1.87 -5.39
N GLU A 124 -30.23 1.91 -6.13
CA GLU A 124 -31.05 0.74 -6.45
C GLU A 124 -31.30 0.66 -7.96
N PRO A 125 -30.36 0.14 -8.76
CA PRO A 125 -30.39 0.26 -10.23
C PRO A 125 -31.57 -0.45 -10.90
N LEU A 126 -32.20 -1.40 -10.20
CA LEU A 126 -33.30 -2.21 -10.73
C LEU A 126 -34.69 -1.76 -10.21
N THR A 127 -34.76 -0.64 -9.49
CA THR A 127 -36.06 -0.08 -9.10
C THR A 127 -36.79 0.46 -10.33
N LYS A 128 -37.92 -0.17 -10.67
CA LYS A 128 -38.79 0.30 -11.75
C LYS A 128 -39.23 1.74 -11.47
N LYS A 129 -39.08 2.64 -12.45
CA LYS A 129 -39.79 3.93 -12.43
C LYS A 129 -41.28 3.64 -12.20
N LYS A 130 -41.85 4.20 -11.13
CA LYS A 130 -43.31 4.33 -11.04
C LYS A 130 -43.74 5.26 -12.17
N THR A 131 -44.26 4.71 -13.25
CA THR A 131 -45.08 5.46 -14.20
C THR A 131 -46.38 5.77 -13.49
N THR A 132 -46.55 7.02 -13.06
CA THR A 132 -47.83 7.61 -12.66
C THR A 132 -47.90 8.99 -13.27
#